data_AF-A0A430ARX7-F1
#
_entry.id   AF-A0A430ARX7-F1
#
_cell.length_a   1.000
_cell.length_b   1.000
_cell.length_c   1.000
_cell.angle_alpha   90.00
_cell.angle_beta   90.00
_cell.angle_gamma   90.00
#
_symmetry.space_group_name_H-M   'P 1'
#
loop_
_entity.id
_entity.type
_entity.pdbx_description
1 polymer ?
#
loop_
_entity_poly.entity_id
_entity_poly.type
_entity_poly.pdbx_seq_one_letter_code
_entity_poly.pdbx_strand_id
1 'polypeptide(L)'
;MKHKTNIRAINSEELLQIIDNSSGIYESTLVKLLQCNRISLESRLNTLEKNELVSKKKINKKFYYTKKYDINNILNFDLQADATQNLLGRSLYTEHNQIIDDNNEKKLFLELFSSTHQRNESIINKANELLNKTNSSKQDYFQQFFSFYTFKVPIIISSMINTNDFYRTVSLDNIELLAIKSEEQILKVTEKLKDLTYVSNFEKNNFIREDILLYVQELNSTYYFSKSNGKYTLNEIKDIIDFIYYLSNYSVSEKTVYFSNNKKKFKEMYHLYLKSSENKKKFDTRKKSI
;
A
#
# COMPACT_ATOMS: atom_id res chain seq x y z
N MET A 1 27.44 -23.91 15.66
CA MET A 1 27.26 -22.60 14.98
C MET A 1 25.80 -22.18 15.10
N LYS A 2 25.52 -21.05 15.77
CA LYS A 2 24.15 -20.50 15.90
C LYS A 2 23.71 -19.92 14.55
N HIS A 3 22.69 -20.49 13.93
CA HIS A 3 22.05 -19.90 12.75
C HIS A 3 21.37 -18.58 13.14
N LYS A 4 21.99 -17.44 12.80
CA LYS A 4 21.34 -16.13 12.85
C LYS A 4 20.35 -16.03 11.69
N THR A 5 19.14 -16.56 11.89
CA THR A 5 17.97 -16.28 11.06
C THR A 5 17.60 -14.82 11.29
N ASN A 6 18.03 -13.91 10.41
CA ASN A 6 17.65 -12.51 10.53
C ASN A 6 16.41 -12.29 9.66
N ILE A 7 15.28 -12.45 10.37
CA ILE A 7 13.90 -12.05 10.14
C ILE A 7 13.91 -10.50 10.02
N ARG A 8 13.16 -9.85 9.13
CA ARG A 8 12.71 -8.48 9.45
C ARG A 8 12.11 -8.62 10.84
N ALA A 9 12.75 -8.10 11.88
CA ALA A 9 12.30 -8.35 13.24
C ALA A 9 10.85 -7.88 13.27
N ILE A 10 9.89 -8.81 13.32
CA ILE A 10 8.48 -8.43 13.42
C ILE A 10 8.45 -7.55 14.66
N ASN A 11 8.03 -6.30 14.52
CA ASN A 11 7.90 -5.47 15.69
C ASN A 11 6.68 -6.02 16.45
N SER A 12 6.87 -6.47 17.68
CA SER A 12 5.76 -7.05 18.45
C SER A 12 4.68 -6.01 18.74
N GLU A 13 5.05 -4.74 18.87
CA GLU A 13 4.12 -3.62 19.04
C GLU A 13 3.34 -3.38 17.74
N GLU A 14 4.01 -3.33 16.58
CA GLU A 14 3.37 -3.22 15.25
C GLU A 14 2.40 -4.40 15.01
N LEU A 15 2.85 -5.63 15.29
CA LEU A 15 2.02 -6.83 15.17
C LEU A 15 0.78 -6.77 16.08
N LEU A 16 0.95 -6.38 17.34
CA LEU A 16 -0.14 -6.29 18.31
C LEU A 16 -1.12 -5.17 17.93
N GLN A 17 -0.61 -4.00 17.53
CA GLN A 17 -1.43 -2.87 17.07
C GLN A 17 -2.30 -3.26 15.88
N ILE A 18 -1.74 -3.98 14.89
CA ILE A 18 -2.49 -4.49 13.75
C ILE A 18 -3.59 -5.46 14.22
N ILE A 19 -3.27 -6.43 15.08
CA ILE A 19 -4.26 -7.41 15.53
C ILE A 19 -5.38 -6.72 16.33
N ASP A 20 -5.02 -5.84 17.25
CA ASP A 20 -5.96 -5.12 18.12
C ASP A 20 -6.91 -4.22 17.32
N ASN A 21 -6.38 -3.47 16.36
CA ASN A 21 -7.16 -2.53 15.57
C ASN A 21 -7.96 -3.20 14.44
N SER A 22 -7.58 -4.42 14.03
CA SER A 22 -8.23 -5.12 12.91
C SER A 22 -9.62 -5.68 13.21
N SER A 23 -9.97 -5.91 14.49
CA SER A 23 -11.14 -6.74 14.83
C SER A 23 -11.14 -8.12 14.14
N GLY A 24 -9.95 -8.67 13.91
CA GLY A 24 -9.74 -9.95 13.24
C GLY A 24 -8.94 -9.81 11.95
N ILE A 25 -7.90 -10.64 11.82
CA ILE A 25 -7.04 -10.66 10.64
C ILE A 25 -6.55 -12.07 10.33
N TYR A 26 -6.43 -12.41 9.04
CA TYR A 26 -5.83 -13.67 8.62
C TYR A 26 -4.32 -13.70 8.90
N GLU A 27 -3.81 -14.87 9.26
CA GLU A 27 -2.35 -15.08 9.30
C GLU A 27 -1.69 -14.78 7.94
N SER A 28 -2.35 -15.15 6.84
CA SER A 28 -1.84 -14.84 5.49
C SER A 28 -1.79 -13.35 5.19
N THR A 29 -2.75 -12.57 5.69
CA THR A 29 -2.78 -11.12 5.54
C THR A 29 -1.66 -10.48 6.36
N LEU A 30 -1.43 -10.95 7.59
CA LEU A 30 -0.26 -10.54 8.40
C LEU A 30 1.06 -10.84 7.68
N VAL A 31 1.21 -12.01 7.05
CA VAL A 31 2.39 -12.36 6.23
C VAL A 31 2.58 -11.38 5.07
N LYS A 32 1.50 -10.95 4.40
CA LYS A 32 1.56 -9.95 3.32
C LYS A 32 2.02 -8.60 3.88
N LEU A 33 1.33 -8.07 4.90
CA LEU A 33 1.57 -6.73 5.46
C LEU A 33 2.95 -6.58 6.10
N LEU A 34 3.32 -7.54 6.96
CA LEU A 34 4.60 -7.53 7.68
C LEU A 34 5.76 -8.02 6.82
N GLN A 35 5.46 -8.58 5.64
CA GLN A 35 6.44 -9.12 4.69
C GLN A 35 7.37 -10.16 5.32
N CYS A 36 6.87 -10.89 6.33
CA CYS A 36 7.65 -11.85 7.09
C CYS A 36 7.47 -13.28 6.55
N ASN A 37 8.28 -14.23 7.04
CA ASN A 37 8.02 -15.65 6.80
C ASN A 37 7.00 -16.19 7.81
N ARG A 38 6.23 -17.18 7.37
CA ARG A 38 5.13 -17.77 8.16
C ARG A 38 5.60 -18.39 9.47
N ILE A 39 6.68 -19.15 9.47
CA ILE A 39 7.20 -19.85 10.66
C ILE A 39 7.55 -18.86 11.77
N SER A 40 8.23 -17.76 11.41
CA SER A 40 8.59 -16.71 12.38
C SER A 40 7.37 -15.97 12.91
N LEU A 41 6.35 -15.75 12.06
CA LEU A 41 5.09 -15.15 12.46
C LEU A 41 4.32 -16.08 13.42
N GLU A 42 4.17 -17.36 13.08
CA GLU A 42 3.50 -18.37 13.92
C GLU A 42 4.16 -18.47 15.31
N SER A 43 5.50 -18.49 15.37
CA SER A 43 6.22 -18.51 16.66
C SER A 43 5.89 -17.31 17.55
N ARG A 44 5.77 -16.11 16.97
CA ARG A 44 5.43 -14.89 17.70
C ARG A 44 3.96 -14.85 18.10
N LEU A 45 3.07 -15.25 17.20
CA LEU A 45 1.64 -15.35 17.47
C LEU A 45 1.36 -16.34 18.59
N ASN A 46 2.03 -17.50 18.60
CA ASN A 46 1.95 -18.46 19.71
C ASN A 46 2.44 -17.87 21.05
N THR A 47 3.44 -16.97 21.01
CA THR A 47 3.92 -16.29 22.22
C THR A 47 2.89 -15.27 22.73
N LEU A 48 2.30 -14.49 21.82
CA LEU A 48 1.24 -13.53 22.16
C LEU A 48 -0.01 -14.25 22.68
N GLU A 49 -0.38 -15.40 22.09
CA GLU A 49 -1.50 -16.23 22.51
C GLU A 49 -1.28 -16.84 23.90
N LYS A 50 -0.08 -17.39 24.16
CA LYS A 50 0.29 -17.91 25.50
C LYS A 50 0.24 -16.84 26.59
N ASN A 51 0.52 -15.59 26.23
CA ASN A 51 0.45 -14.44 27.13
C ASN A 51 -0.95 -13.80 27.14
N GLU A 52 -1.95 -14.42 26.52
CA GLU A 52 -3.35 -13.98 26.47
C GLU A 52 -3.55 -12.58 25.82
N LEU A 53 -2.57 -12.14 25.02
CA LEU A 53 -2.64 -10.85 24.33
C LEU A 53 -3.50 -10.91 23.07
N VAL A 54 -3.63 -12.09 22.46
CA VAL A 54 -4.45 -12.34 21.26
C VAL A 54 -5.13 -13.71 21.36
N SER A 55 -6.28 -13.88 20.69
CA SER A 55 -6.94 -15.20 20.58
C SER A 55 -6.86 -15.74 19.15
N LYS A 56 -6.54 -17.03 19.01
CA LYS A 56 -6.55 -17.75 17.74
C LYS A 56 -7.90 -18.42 17.50
N LYS A 57 -8.48 -18.21 16.32
CA LYS A 57 -9.68 -18.94 15.86
C LYS A 57 -9.43 -19.60 14.52
N LYS A 58 -10.08 -20.75 14.28
CA LYS A 58 -10.05 -21.46 13.00
C LYS A 58 -11.43 -21.46 12.37
N ILE A 59 -11.56 -20.88 11.18
CA ILE A 59 -12.82 -20.75 10.44
C ILE A 59 -12.54 -21.08 8.97
N ASN A 60 -13.35 -21.92 8.34
CA ASN A 60 -13.21 -22.31 6.93
C ASN A 60 -11.76 -22.69 6.53
N LYS A 61 -11.10 -23.50 7.37
CA LYS A 61 -9.71 -23.97 7.21
C LYS A 61 -8.61 -22.89 7.31
N LYS A 62 -8.95 -21.64 7.63
CA LYS A 62 -7.98 -20.53 7.84
C LYS A 62 -7.84 -20.21 9.33
N PHE A 63 -6.67 -19.71 9.73
CA PHE A 63 -6.39 -19.23 11.09
C PHE A 63 -6.47 -17.70 11.14
N TYR A 64 -7.04 -17.20 12.23
CA TYR A 64 -7.29 -15.78 12.46
C TYR A 64 -6.90 -15.42 13.89
N TYR A 65 -6.43 -14.19 14.06
CA TYR A 65 -6.03 -13.65 15.36
C TYR A 65 -6.84 -12.40 15.66
N THR A 66 -7.40 -12.31 16.86
CA THR A 66 -8.31 -11.22 17.23
C THR A 66 -8.43 -11.02 18.75
N LYS A 67 -8.78 -9.80 19.16
CA LYS A 67 -9.43 -9.51 20.46
C LYS A 67 -10.96 -9.42 20.35
N LYS A 68 -11.52 -9.01 19.20
CA LYS A 68 -12.96 -8.87 18.90
C LYS A 68 -13.23 -9.26 17.44
N TYR A 69 -14.20 -10.12 17.17
CA TYR A 69 -14.35 -10.76 15.84
C TYR A 69 -15.31 -10.02 14.88
N ASP A 70 -14.84 -9.64 13.68
CA ASP A 70 -15.63 -9.07 12.58
C ASP A 70 -15.17 -9.62 11.20
N ILE A 71 -16.07 -10.30 10.49
CA ILE A 71 -15.80 -10.94 9.19
C ILE A 71 -15.59 -9.93 8.06
N ASN A 72 -16.32 -8.82 8.08
CA ASN A 72 -16.28 -7.85 6.99
C ASN A 72 -14.92 -7.14 6.94
N ASN A 73 -14.38 -6.79 8.11
CA ASN A 73 -13.05 -6.20 8.21
C ASN A 73 -11.94 -7.14 7.69
N ILE A 74 -12.08 -8.44 7.95
CA ILE A 74 -11.10 -9.44 7.50
C ILE A 74 -10.97 -9.47 5.96
N LEU A 75 -12.08 -9.42 5.22
CA LEU A 75 -12.05 -9.41 3.75
C LEU A 75 -11.48 -8.10 3.20
N ASN A 76 -11.84 -6.99 3.81
CA ASN A 76 -11.30 -5.67 3.48
C ASN A 76 -9.77 -5.65 3.63
N PHE A 77 -9.23 -6.11 4.76
CA PHE A 77 -7.78 -6.13 4.95
C PHE A 77 -7.03 -7.07 4.01
N ASP A 78 -7.61 -8.19 3.61
CA ASP A 78 -6.95 -9.07 2.64
C ASP A 78 -6.79 -8.38 1.28
N LEU A 79 -7.80 -7.60 0.87
CA LEU A 79 -7.78 -6.80 -0.34
C LEU A 79 -6.80 -5.60 -0.22
N GLN A 80 -6.79 -4.89 0.91
CA GLN A 80 -5.82 -3.82 1.18
C GLN A 80 -4.37 -4.36 1.21
N ALA A 81 -4.17 -5.58 1.72
CA ALA A 81 -2.87 -6.23 1.72
C ALA A 81 -2.42 -6.67 0.32
N ASP A 82 -3.34 -7.04 -0.57
CA ASP A 82 -3.02 -7.31 -1.97
C ASP A 82 -2.58 -6.04 -2.71
N ALA A 83 -3.29 -4.92 -2.49
CA ALA A 83 -2.85 -3.60 -2.97
C ALA A 83 -1.44 -3.24 -2.46
N THR A 84 -1.17 -3.54 -1.18
CA THR A 84 0.17 -3.35 -0.60
C THR A 84 1.22 -4.18 -1.34
N GLN A 85 0.98 -5.47 -1.59
CA GLN A 85 1.93 -6.30 -2.36
C GLN A 85 2.15 -5.78 -3.78
N ASN A 86 1.10 -5.22 -4.39
CA ASN A 86 1.16 -4.63 -5.73
C ASN A 86 2.11 -3.42 -5.79
N LEU A 87 2.05 -2.54 -4.77
CA LEU A 87 2.97 -1.42 -4.61
C LEU A 87 4.41 -1.88 -4.33
N LEU A 88 4.59 -2.89 -3.47
CA LEU A 88 5.91 -3.50 -3.21
C LEU A 88 6.57 -4.04 -4.50
N GLY A 89 5.76 -4.66 -5.37
CA GLY A 89 6.21 -5.13 -6.68
C GLY A 89 6.72 -4.03 -7.61
N ARG A 90 6.37 -2.77 -7.34
CA ARG A 90 6.76 -1.56 -8.09
C ARG A 90 7.90 -0.79 -7.42
N SER A 91 8.66 -1.44 -6.54
CA SER A 91 9.78 -0.85 -5.79
C SER A 91 9.37 0.25 -4.80
N LEU A 92 8.13 0.20 -4.28
CA LEU A 92 7.70 1.02 -3.15
C LEU A 92 7.70 0.15 -1.90
N TYR A 93 8.69 0.27 -1.03
CA TYR A 93 8.89 -0.63 0.11
C TYR A 93 8.22 -0.08 1.38
N THR A 94 7.63 -0.93 2.21
CA THR A 94 7.01 -0.48 3.48
C THR A 94 8.05 -0.22 4.55
N GLU A 95 8.07 0.99 5.10
CA GLU A 95 8.80 1.32 6.33
C GLU A 95 7.94 1.04 7.56
N HIS A 96 6.70 1.53 7.53
CA HIS A 96 5.75 1.41 8.62
C HIS A 96 4.34 1.15 8.09
N ASN A 97 3.55 0.39 8.84
CA ASN A 97 2.13 0.24 8.60
C ASN A 97 1.33 0.29 9.90
N GLN A 98 0.10 0.79 9.80
CA GLN A 98 -0.84 0.85 10.91
C GLN A 98 -2.27 0.73 10.39
N ILE A 99 -3.17 0.22 11.23
CA ILE A 99 -4.60 0.25 10.97
C ILE A 99 -5.17 1.48 11.65
N ILE A 100 -5.85 2.31 10.86
CA ILE A 100 -6.60 3.48 11.33
C ILE A 100 -8.10 3.18 11.26
N ASP A 101 -8.86 3.74 12.20
CA ASP A 101 -10.31 3.67 12.26
C ASP A 101 -10.89 5.02 11.85
N ASP A 102 -11.76 5.01 10.85
CA ASP A 102 -12.48 6.18 10.37
C ASP A 102 -13.97 5.85 10.27
N ASN A 103 -14.73 6.26 11.28
CA ASN A 103 -16.19 6.11 11.32
C ASN A 103 -16.69 4.68 11.07
N ASN A 104 -16.04 3.68 11.68
CA ASN A 104 -16.29 2.23 11.50
C ASN A 104 -15.79 1.62 10.19
N GLU A 105 -15.07 2.38 9.36
CA GLU A 105 -14.30 1.84 8.25
C GLU A 105 -12.84 1.70 8.66
N LYS A 106 -12.31 0.47 8.64
CA LYS A 106 -10.91 0.21 8.94
C LYS A 106 -10.05 0.37 7.69
N LYS A 107 -9.06 1.25 7.74
CA LYS A 107 -8.15 1.56 6.64
C LYS A 107 -6.72 1.23 7.04
N LEU A 108 -5.88 0.97 6.04
CA LEU A 108 -4.47 0.68 6.22
C LEU A 108 -3.66 1.92 5.84
N PHE A 109 -2.99 2.53 6.81
CA PHE A 109 -1.99 3.56 6.54
C PHE A 109 -0.63 2.90 6.35
N LEU A 110 0.06 3.27 5.28
CA LEU A 110 1.39 2.82 4.93
C LEU A 110 2.32 4.01 4.78
N GLU A 111 3.48 3.95 5.41
CA GLU A 111 4.61 4.78 4.99
C GLU A 111 5.50 3.94 4.07
N LEU A 112 5.55 4.35 2.81
CA LEU A 112 6.37 3.70 1.80
C LEU A 112 7.64 4.50 1.54
N PHE A 113 8.71 3.82 1.16
CA PHE A 113 9.97 4.44 0.75
C PHE A 113 10.48 3.82 -0.56
N SER A 114 11.18 4.63 -1.35
CA SER A 114 11.82 4.15 -2.58
C SER A 114 13.07 4.98 -2.90
N SER A 115 13.79 4.53 -3.93
CA SER A 115 14.96 5.20 -4.48
C SER A 115 14.98 5.05 -6.00
N THR A 116 15.23 6.16 -6.69
CA THR A 116 15.46 6.18 -8.14
C THR A 116 16.94 6.08 -8.49
N HIS A 117 17.84 5.86 -7.52
CA HIS A 117 19.28 5.90 -7.76
C HIS A 117 19.87 4.59 -8.31
N GLN A 118 19.11 3.48 -8.28
CA GLN A 118 19.49 2.22 -8.93
C GLN A 118 19.03 2.24 -10.41
N ARG A 119 19.57 3.19 -11.19
CA ARG A 119 19.13 3.42 -12.58
C ARG A 119 19.79 2.45 -13.54
N ASN A 120 18.97 1.89 -14.44
CA ASN A 120 19.45 1.38 -15.72
C ASN A 120 19.02 2.35 -16.83
N GLU A 121 19.53 2.14 -18.05
CA GLU A 121 19.25 3.01 -19.20
C GLU A 121 17.74 3.11 -19.52
N SER A 122 17.01 2.00 -19.39
CA SER A 122 15.56 1.96 -19.61
C SER A 122 14.80 2.89 -18.66
N ILE A 123 15.17 2.90 -17.37
CA ILE A 123 14.58 3.78 -16.35
C ILE A 123 14.86 5.25 -16.68
N ILE A 124 16.08 5.57 -17.13
CA ILE A 124 16.47 6.94 -17.50
C ILE A 124 15.66 7.42 -18.71
N ASN A 125 15.56 6.60 -19.74
CA ASN A 125 14.84 6.95 -20.97
C ASN A 125 13.36 7.19 -20.69
N LYS A 126 12.73 6.30 -19.90
CA LYS A 126 11.33 6.48 -19.48
C LYS A 126 11.14 7.74 -18.64
N ALA A 127 12.05 8.01 -17.69
CA ALA A 127 11.96 9.21 -16.85
C ALA A 127 12.07 10.50 -17.68
N ASN A 128 12.97 10.54 -18.66
CA ASN A 128 13.11 11.69 -19.56
C ASN A 128 11.86 11.88 -20.44
N GLU A 129 11.28 10.80 -20.96
CA GLU A 129 10.03 10.84 -21.73
C GLU A 129 8.88 11.44 -20.90
N LEU A 130 8.72 10.98 -19.66
CA LEU A 130 7.67 11.45 -18.75
C LEU A 130 7.95 12.87 -18.23
N LEU A 131 9.21 13.26 -18.05
CA LEU A 131 9.57 14.64 -17.71
C LEU A 131 9.12 15.62 -18.80
N ASN A 132 9.32 15.27 -20.07
CA ASN A 132 8.89 16.11 -21.20
C ASN A 132 7.37 16.23 -21.30
N LYS A 133 6.62 15.25 -20.78
CA LYS A 133 5.15 15.26 -20.68
C LYS A 133 4.64 15.96 -19.40
N THR A 134 5.52 16.23 -18.45
CA THR A 134 5.18 16.88 -17.18
C THR A 134 4.98 18.37 -17.39
N ASN A 135 3.92 18.92 -16.80
CA ASN A 135 3.64 20.36 -16.83
C ASN A 135 4.85 21.15 -16.34
N SER A 136 5.19 22.26 -17.00
CA SER A 136 6.41 23.03 -16.69
C SER A 136 6.49 23.43 -15.21
N SER A 137 5.37 23.81 -14.60
CA SER A 137 5.29 24.15 -13.17
C SER A 137 5.53 22.97 -12.20
N LYS A 138 5.53 21.74 -12.71
CA LYS A 138 5.70 20.50 -11.95
C LYS A 138 7.02 19.78 -12.27
N GLN A 139 7.77 20.23 -13.28
CA GLN A 139 9.03 19.58 -13.68
C GLN A 139 10.07 19.60 -12.56
N ASP A 140 10.19 20.70 -11.81
CA ASP A 140 11.11 20.79 -10.67
C ASP A 140 10.77 19.76 -9.59
N TYR A 141 9.48 19.58 -9.30
CA TYR A 141 9.02 18.58 -8.33
C TYR A 141 9.28 17.16 -8.82
N PHE A 142 9.01 16.86 -10.09
CA PHE A 142 9.36 15.57 -10.70
C PHE A 142 10.87 15.29 -10.60
N GLN A 143 11.71 16.30 -10.87
CA GLN A 143 13.17 16.17 -10.81
C GLN A 143 13.68 15.91 -9.39
N GLN A 144 12.99 16.35 -8.33
CA GLN A 144 13.40 16.05 -6.94
C GLN A 144 13.48 14.54 -6.68
N PHE A 145 12.59 13.74 -7.27
CA PHE A 145 12.65 12.27 -7.15
C PHE A 145 13.94 11.67 -7.69
N PHE A 146 14.66 12.39 -8.56
CA PHE A 146 15.93 11.99 -9.14
C PHE A 146 17.13 12.71 -8.52
N SER A 147 16.94 13.89 -7.95
CA SER A 147 18.00 14.63 -7.25
C SER A 147 18.26 14.07 -5.84
N PHE A 148 17.22 13.55 -5.18
CA PHE A 148 17.36 12.96 -3.85
C PHE A 148 17.56 11.45 -3.89
N TYR A 149 18.38 10.94 -2.96
CA TYR A 149 18.66 9.50 -2.89
C TYR A 149 17.41 8.66 -2.61
N THR A 150 16.51 9.19 -1.79
CA THR A 150 15.26 8.55 -1.38
C THR A 150 14.10 9.53 -1.33
N PHE A 151 12.91 8.98 -1.48
CA PHE A 151 11.68 9.63 -1.06
C PHE A 151 10.85 8.68 -0.21
N LYS A 152 10.01 9.25 0.65
CA LYS A 152 8.98 8.56 1.41
C LYS A 152 7.62 9.14 1.07
N VAL A 153 6.61 8.29 1.11
CA VAL A 153 5.25 8.65 0.76
C VAL A 153 4.26 7.92 1.66
N PRO A 154 3.45 8.65 2.46
CA PRO A 154 2.35 8.06 3.20
C PRO A 154 1.17 7.80 2.24
N ILE A 155 0.53 6.64 2.37
CA ILE A 155 -0.66 6.25 1.61
C ILE A 155 -1.69 5.66 2.55
N ILE A 156 -2.95 6.08 2.41
CA ILE A 156 -4.10 5.46 3.06
C ILE A 156 -4.76 4.53 2.05
N ILE A 157 -4.82 3.24 2.38
CA ILE A 157 -5.50 2.22 1.59
C ILE A 157 -6.86 1.93 2.21
N SER A 158 -7.90 2.15 1.43
CA SER A 158 -9.29 1.75 1.72
C SER A 158 -9.72 0.63 0.78
N SER A 159 -10.89 0.02 1.00
CA SER A 159 -11.35 -1.07 0.14
C SER A 159 -12.85 -1.08 -0.08
N MET A 160 -13.25 -1.56 -1.25
CA MET A 160 -14.64 -1.76 -1.66
C MET A 160 -14.80 -3.21 -2.12
N ILE A 161 -15.49 -4.04 -1.35
CA ILE A 161 -15.59 -5.48 -1.60
C ILE A 161 -16.71 -5.79 -2.59
N ASN A 162 -17.85 -5.13 -2.43
CA ASN A 162 -19.01 -5.28 -3.30
C ASN A 162 -19.20 -4.02 -4.14
N THR A 163 -19.90 -4.15 -5.26
CA THR A 163 -20.24 -3.00 -6.10
C THR A 163 -21.18 -2.01 -5.42
N ASN A 164 -21.93 -2.43 -4.40
CA ASN A 164 -22.86 -1.57 -3.66
C ASN A 164 -22.23 -0.92 -2.42
N ASP A 165 -20.99 -1.28 -2.09
CA ASP A 165 -20.30 -0.68 -0.96
C ASP A 165 -20.11 0.83 -1.22
N PHE A 166 -20.21 1.62 -0.17
CA PHE A 166 -20.08 3.06 -0.24
C PHE A 166 -18.67 3.49 0.14
N TYR A 167 -17.97 4.15 -0.79
CA TYR A 167 -16.72 4.83 -0.53
C TYR A 167 -16.86 6.34 -0.80
N ARG A 168 -16.18 7.15 0.02
CA ARG A 168 -16.01 8.59 -0.14
C ARG A 168 -14.59 8.99 0.25
N THR A 169 -14.10 10.08 -0.31
CA THR A 169 -12.85 10.71 0.11
C THR A 169 -12.98 11.25 1.52
N VAL A 170 -11.95 11.02 2.33
CA VAL A 170 -11.94 11.35 3.76
C VAL A 170 -10.84 12.32 4.15
N SER A 171 -9.79 12.44 3.35
CA SER A 171 -8.81 13.52 3.46
C SER A 171 -8.24 13.91 2.09
N LEU A 172 -7.92 15.20 1.92
CA LEU A 172 -7.11 15.69 0.80
C LEU A 172 -5.61 15.74 1.14
N ASP A 173 -5.27 15.55 2.41
CA ASP A 173 -3.90 15.69 2.88
C ASP A 173 -3.06 14.50 2.49
N ASN A 174 -3.61 13.28 2.55
CA ASN A 174 -2.87 12.05 2.27
C ASN A 174 -3.17 11.53 0.87
N ILE A 175 -2.23 10.77 0.30
CA ILE A 175 -2.52 9.98 -0.90
C ILE A 175 -3.49 8.86 -0.52
N GLU A 176 -4.60 8.77 -1.25
CA GLU A 176 -5.59 7.72 -1.07
C GLU A 176 -5.46 6.66 -2.18
N LEU A 177 -5.55 5.39 -1.79
CA LEU A 177 -5.69 4.26 -2.69
C LEU A 177 -6.95 3.48 -2.32
N LEU A 178 -7.85 3.30 -3.29
CA LEU A 178 -9.01 2.43 -3.17
C LEU A 178 -8.71 1.08 -3.78
N ALA A 179 -8.80 0.01 -2.98
CA ALA A 179 -8.67 -1.36 -3.44
C ALA A 179 -10.05 -1.94 -3.77
N ILE A 180 -10.24 -2.38 -5.00
CA ILE A 180 -11.48 -2.99 -5.50
C ILE A 180 -11.20 -4.42 -5.99
N LYS A 181 -12.22 -5.27 -6.01
CA LYS A 181 -12.08 -6.67 -6.42
C LYS A 181 -12.05 -6.83 -7.93
N SER A 182 -13.05 -6.27 -8.62
CA SER A 182 -13.30 -6.53 -10.03
C SER A 182 -13.38 -5.27 -10.86
N GLU A 183 -13.22 -5.42 -12.18
CA GLU A 183 -13.33 -4.31 -13.13
C GLU A 183 -14.72 -3.65 -13.15
N GLU A 184 -15.78 -4.39 -12.82
CA GLU A 184 -17.15 -3.88 -12.73
C GLU A 184 -17.26 -2.67 -11.78
N GLN A 185 -16.43 -2.64 -10.74
CA GLN A 185 -16.42 -1.56 -9.75
C GLN A 185 -15.79 -0.27 -10.29
N ILE A 186 -15.01 -0.31 -11.37
CA ILE A 186 -14.32 0.86 -11.95
C ILE A 186 -15.34 1.91 -12.40
N LEU A 187 -16.45 1.49 -13.02
CA LEU A 187 -17.48 2.41 -13.51
C LEU A 187 -18.09 3.21 -12.35
N LYS A 188 -18.45 2.54 -11.25
CA LYS A 188 -19.02 3.17 -10.05
C LYS A 188 -18.07 4.14 -9.37
N VAL A 189 -16.77 3.82 -9.34
CA VAL A 189 -15.74 4.75 -8.86
C VAL A 189 -15.68 5.98 -9.77
N THR A 190 -15.63 5.76 -11.08
CA THR A 190 -15.51 6.81 -12.10
C THR A 190 -16.68 7.80 -12.05
N GLU A 191 -17.92 7.31 -11.87
CA GLU A 191 -19.13 8.14 -11.75
C GLU A 191 -19.11 9.08 -10.54
N LYS A 192 -18.35 8.73 -9.49
CA LYS A 192 -18.22 9.53 -8.27
C LYS A 192 -16.99 10.43 -8.24
N LEU A 193 -16.11 10.35 -9.25
CA LEU A 193 -14.93 11.21 -9.33
C LEU A 193 -15.34 12.67 -9.45
N LYS A 194 -14.75 13.53 -8.63
CA LYS A 194 -14.94 14.98 -8.69
C LYS A 194 -13.63 15.71 -8.90
N ASP A 195 -13.74 16.71 -9.76
CA ASP A 195 -12.68 17.66 -10.05
C ASP A 195 -12.42 18.53 -8.83
N LEU A 196 -11.22 18.43 -8.30
CA LEU A 196 -10.88 19.07 -7.03
C LEU A 196 -10.81 20.59 -7.14
N THR A 197 -10.67 21.15 -8.36
CA THR A 197 -10.68 22.60 -8.57
C THR A 197 -12.04 23.26 -8.29
N TYR A 198 -13.12 22.48 -8.27
CA TYR A 198 -14.49 22.96 -8.03
C TYR A 198 -15.08 22.52 -6.69
N VAL A 199 -14.31 21.87 -5.82
CA VAL A 199 -14.79 21.42 -4.51
C VAL A 199 -14.62 22.54 -3.48
N SER A 200 -15.68 23.30 -3.23
CA SER A 200 -15.69 24.42 -2.27
C SER A 200 -16.01 24.02 -0.82
N ASN A 201 -16.61 22.83 -0.61
CA ASN A 201 -16.97 22.30 0.71
C ASN A 201 -16.67 20.80 0.81
N PHE A 202 -15.59 20.45 1.52
CA PHE A 202 -15.12 19.07 1.70
C PHE A 202 -16.10 18.22 2.53
N GLU A 203 -16.71 18.79 3.55
CA GLU A 203 -17.49 18.04 4.56
C GLU A 203 -18.87 17.56 4.10
N LYS A 204 -19.43 18.10 3.01
CA LYS A 204 -20.83 17.85 2.60
C LYS A 204 -21.00 16.92 1.39
N ASN A 205 -19.93 16.50 0.74
CA ASN A 205 -20.02 15.84 -0.56
C ASN A 205 -19.62 14.36 -0.47
N ASN A 206 -20.52 13.48 -0.94
CA ASN A 206 -20.27 12.06 -1.17
C ASN A 206 -19.46 11.84 -2.47
N PHE A 207 -18.26 12.39 -2.54
CA PHE A 207 -17.41 12.31 -3.73
C PHE A 207 -16.19 11.43 -3.52
N ILE A 208 -15.57 11.06 -4.65
CA ILE A 208 -14.24 10.46 -4.70
C ILE A 208 -13.32 11.48 -5.39
N ARG A 209 -12.18 11.78 -4.79
CA ARG A 209 -11.16 12.66 -5.38
C ARG A 209 -10.66 12.09 -6.70
N GLU A 210 -10.54 12.94 -7.73
CA GLU A 210 -10.13 12.48 -9.06
C GLU A 210 -8.70 11.93 -9.12
N ASP A 211 -7.84 12.33 -8.19
CA ASP A 211 -6.45 11.88 -8.09
C ASP A 211 -6.27 10.64 -7.22
N ILE A 212 -7.34 9.93 -6.85
CA ILE A 212 -7.27 8.67 -6.11
C ILE A 212 -6.52 7.60 -6.93
N LEU A 213 -5.71 6.78 -6.25
CA LEU A 213 -5.18 5.56 -6.83
C LEU A 213 -6.22 4.43 -6.77
N LEU A 214 -6.28 3.59 -7.79
CA LEU A 214 -7.20 2.45 -7.84
C LEU A 214 -6.42 1.16 -7.99
N TYR A 215 -6.50 0.25 -7.01
CA TYR A 215 -6.01 -1.12 -7.18
C TYR A 215 -7.16 -2.04 -7.56
N VAL A 216 -6.98 -2.84 -8.61
CA VAL A 216 -7.96 -3.84 -9.06
C VAL A 216 -7.38 -5.23 -8.83
N GLN A 217 -7.99 -6.01 -7.94
CA GLN A 217 -7.48 -7.33 -7.53
C GLN A 217 -7.47 -8.32 -8.69
N GLU A 218 -8.54 -8.37 -9.48
CA GLU A 218 -8.68 -9.26 -10.65
C GLU A 218 -7.56 -9.06 -11.68
N LEU A 219 -7.18 -7.80 -11.92
CA LEU A 219 -6.08 -7.44 -12.81
C LEU A 219 -4.71 -7.48 -12.12
N ASN A 220 -4.70 -7.51 -10.79
CA ASN A 220 -3.54 -7.30 -9.95
C ASN A 220 -2.70 -6.08 -10.41
N SER A 221 -3.37 -4.96 -10.62
CA SER A 221 -2.74 -3.72 -11.09
C SER A 221 -3.26 -2.49 -10.38
N THR A 222 -2.38 -1.50 -10.24
CA THR A 222 -2.70 -0.18 -9.68
C THR A 222 -2.78 0.83 -10.82
N TYR A 223 -3.74 1.73 -10.72
CA TYR A 223 -4.06 2.72 -11.73
C TYR A 223 -4.23 4.12 -11.12
N TYR A 224 -4.16 5.14 -11.96
CA TYR A 224 -4.59 6.50 -11.67
C TYR A 224 -5.50 7.03 -12.78
N PHE A 225 -6.33 8.01 -12.46
CA PHE A 225 -7.18 8.68 -13.45
C PHE A 225 -6.47 9.90 -14.04
N SER A 226 -6.56 10.05 -15.36
CA SER A 226 -6.29 11.32 -16.04
C SER A 226 -7.58 11.85 -16.65
N LYS A 227 -7.68 13.17 -16.83
CA LYS A 227 -8.88 13.81 -17.36
C LYS A 227 -8.55 14.55 -18.65
N SER A 228 -9.32 14.28 -19.69
CA SER A 228 -9.25 14.99 -20.97
C SER A 228 -10.65 15.24 -21.51
N ASN A 229 -10.94 16.49 -21.90
CA ASN A 229 -12.25 16.91 -22.41
C ASN A 229 -13.43 16.47 -21.51
N GLY A 230 -13.25 16.58 -20.19
CA GLY A 230 -14.27 16.21 -19.20
C GLY A 230 -14.46 14.70 -18.98
N LYS A 231 -13.71 13.84 -19.66
CA LYS A 231 -13.77 12.38 -19.51
C LYS A 231 -12.55 11.87 -18.76
N TYR A 232 -12.77 10.96 -17.81
CA TYR A 232 -11.71 10.27 -17.11
C TYR A 232 -11.23 9.04 -17.88
N THR A 233 -9.92 8.86 -17.91
CA THR A 233 -9.25 7.68 -18.48
C THR A 233 -8.36 7.05 -17.42
N LEU A 234 -8.38 5.73 -17.36
CA LEU A 234 -7.62 4.95 -16.39
C LEU A 234 -6.24 4.60 -16.96
N ASN A 235 -5.17 4.92 -16.23
CA ASN A 235 -3.79 4.70 -16.63
C ASN A 235 -3.09 3.78 -15.63
N GLU A 236 -2.47 2.72 -16.12
CA GLU A 236 -1.77 1.75 -15.27
C GLU A 236 -0.43 2.31 -14.76
N ILE A 237 -0.16 2.09 -13.48
CA ILE A 237 1.17 2.25 -12.88
C ILE A 237 1.90 0.93 -13.08
N LYS A 238 2.89 0.89 -13.97
CA LYS A 238 3.64 -0.34 -14.26
C LYS A 238 4.91 -0.44 -13.42
N ASP A 239 5.51 0.70 -13.11
CA ASP A 239 6.72 0.79 -12.31
C ASP A 239 6.80 2.07 -11.47
N ILE A 240 7.93 2.25 -10.79
CA ILE A 240 8.20 3.39 -9.93
C ILE A 240 8.19 4.73 -10.69
N ILE A 241 8.51 4.73 -11.98
CA ILE A 241 8.59 5.95 -12.79
C ILE A 241 7.18 6.43 -13.16
N ASP A 242 6.26 5.50 -13.46
CA ASP A 242 4.84 5.84 -13.61
C ASP A 242 4.24 6.39 -12.31
N PHE A 243 4.62 5.80 -11.17
CA PHE A 243 4.16 6.27 -9.86
C PHE A 243 4.66 7.69 -9.57
N ILE A 244 5.94 7.99 -9.85
CA ILE A 244 6.50 9.33 -9.72
C ILE A 244 5.80 10.33 -10.64
N TYR A 245 5.50 9.91 -11.87
CA TYR A 245 4.76 10.75 -12.82
C TYR A 245 3.34 11.06 -12.31
N TYR A 246 2.64 10.06 -11.77
CA TYR A 246 1.36 10.26 -11.07
C TYR A 246 1.48 11.29 -9.94
N LEU A 247 2.45 11.08 -9.03
CA LEU A 247 2.68 11.97 -7.90
C LEU A 247 2.92 13.42 -8.33
N SER A 248 3.62 13.61 -9.46
CA SER A 248 4.03 14.94 -9.91
C SER A 248 2.98 15.69 -10.71
N ASN A 249 2.07 14.98 -11.37
CA ASN A 249 1.14 15.60 -12.32
C ASN A 249 -0.33 15.54 -11.90
N TYR A 250 -0.70 14.58 -11.04
CA TYR A 250 -2.10 14.31 -10.72
C TYR A 250 -2.39 14.42 -9.22
N SER A 251 -1.46 14.00 -8.36
CA SER A 251 -1.67 14.05 -6.91
C SER A 251 -1.77 15.49 -6.40
N VAL A 252 -2.79 15.80 -5.60
CA VAL A 252 -2.88 17.08 -4.86
C VAL A 252 -2.16 17.02 -3.51
N SER A 253 -1.71 15.84 -3.10
CA SER A 253 -1.10 15.58 -1.79
C SER A 253 0.44 15.64 -1.81
N GLU A 254 1.04 16.40 -2.74
CA GLU A 254 2.49 16.53 -2.94
C GLU A 254 3.26 16.90 -1.66
N LYS A 255 2.63 17.68 -0.77
CA LYS A 255 3.22 18.13 0.50
C LYS A 255 3.51 16.99 1.48
N THR A 256 3.01 15.78 1.23
CA THR A 256 3.26 14.60 2.07
C THR A 256 4.45 13.76 1.63
N VAL A 257 5.09 14.09 0.50
CA VAL A 257 6.28 13.38 0.04
C VAL A 257 7.52 13.95 0.71
N TYR A 258 8.29 13.09 1.36
CA TYR A 258 9.52 13.47 2.08
C TYR A 258 10.76 13.00 1.33
N PHE A 259 11.61 13.94 0.92
CA PHE A 259 12.87 13.64 0.25
C PHE A 259 14.05 13.56 1.22
N SER A 260 15.04 12.71 0.93
CA SER A 260 16.22 12.55 1.77
C SER A 260 17.44 12.07 0.98
N ASN A 261 18.61 12.62 1.32
CA ASN A 261 19.91 12.19 0.80
C ASN A 261 20.64 11.17 1.71
N ASN A 262 19.98 10.67 2.75
CA ASN A 262 20.57 9.72 3.67
C ASN A 262 20.67 8.30 3.06
N LYS A 263 21.70 8.11 2.24
CA LYS A 263 22.03 6.84 1.57
C LYS A 263 22.25 5.68 2.53
N LYS A 264 22.84 5.94 3.70
CA LYS A 264 23.09 4.90 4.72
C LYS A 264 21.77 4.36 5.26
N LYS A 265 20.86 5.23 5.70
CA LYS A 265 19.54 4.86 6.19
C LYS A 265 18.75 4.06 5.15
N PHE A 266 18.76 4.49 3.88
CA PHE A 266 18.12 3.73 2.81
C PHE A 266 18.67 2.32 2.68
N LYS A 267 20.00 2.17 2.59
CA LYS A 267 20.64 0.87 2.41
C LYS A 267 20.32 -0.08 3.56
N GLU A 268 20.26 0.43 4.78
CA GLU A 268 19.87 -0.36 5.96
C GLU A 268 18.43 -0.86 5.85
N MET A 269 17.47 0.04 5.56
CA MET A 269 16.06 -0.33 5.38
C MET A 269 15.85 -1.31 4.21
N TYR A 270 16.47 -1.02 3.07
CA TYR A 270 16.37 -1.86 1.87
C TYR A 270 17.02 -3.23 2.08
N HIS A 271 18.13 -3.30 2.81
CA HIS A 271 18.76 -4.58 3.17
C HIS A 271 17.82 -5.44 4.04
N LEU A 272 17.14 -4.83 5.02
CA LEU A 272 16.14 -5.53 5.84
C LEU A 272 14.99 -6.07 4.99
N TYR A 273 14.52 -5.28 4.02
CA TYR A 273 13.50 -5.70 3.05
C TYR A 273 13.97 -6.92 2.22
N LEU A 274 15.13 -6.82 1.57
CA LEU A 274 15.69 -7.91 0.74
C LEU A 274 15.82 -9.20 1.54
N LYS A 275 16.34 -9.09 2.76
CA LYS A 275 16.49 -10.23 3.66
C LYS A 275 15.17 -10.85 4.06
N SER A 276 14.15 -10.02 4.32
CA SER A 276 12.80 -10.53 4.60
C SER A 276 12.23 -11.31 3.42
N SER A 277 12.42 -10.79 2.21
CA SER A 277 12.02 -11.45 0.95
C SER A 277 12.75 -12.78 0.74
N GLU A 278 14.07 -12.81 0.96
CA GLU A 278 14.88 -14.03 0.89
C GLU A 278 14.40 -15.09 1.89
N ASN A 279 14.15 -14.70 3.14
CA ASN A 279 13.63 -15.62 4.16
C ASN A 279 12.25 -16.13 3.78
N LYS A 280 11.36 -15.27 3.28
CA LYS A 280 10.03 -15.69 2.82
C LYS A 280 10.17 -16.78 1.76
N LYS A 281 11.05 -16.61 0.76
CA LYS A 281 11.31 -17.63 -0.26
C LYS A 281 11.92 -18.92 0.32
N LYS A 282 12.89 -18.80 1.22
CA LYS A 282 13.62 -19.94 1.80
C LYS A 282 12.74 -20.82 2.69
N PHE A 283 11.85 -20.20 3.45
CA PHE A 283 11.01 -20.86 4.46
C PHE A 283 9.56 -21.05 4.03
N ASP A 284 9.22 -20.76 2.76
CA ASP A 284 7.90 -21.10 2.21
C ASP A 284 7.83 -22.59 1.91
N THR A 285 7.26 -23.34 2.86
CA THR A 285 7.13 -24.80 2.80
C THR A 285 6.07 -25.28 1.81
N ARG A 286 5.26 -24.37 1.21
CA ARG A 286 4.24 -24.74 0.21
C ARG A 286 4.78 -25.00 -1.20
N LYS A 287 6.06 -24.71 -1.48
CA LYS A 287 6.71 -25.09 -2.74
C LYS A 287 7.28 -26.52 -2.74
N LYS A 288 7.18 -27.27 -1.63
CA LYS A 288 7.56 -28.69 -1.55
C LYS A 288 6.33 -29.58 -1.50
N SER A 289 5.62 -29.64 -2.62
CA SER A 289 4.74 -30.75 -2.97
C SER A 289 4.83 -30.90 -4.47
N ILE A 290 5.75 -31.78 -4.89
CA ILE A 290 5.79 -32.38 -6.23
C ILE A 290 4.62 -33.36 -6.30
#